data_AF-A0A928CX89-F1
#
_entry.id   AF-A0A928CX89-F1
#
_cell.length_a   1.000
_cell.length_b   1.000
_cell.length_c   1.000
_cell.angle_alpha   90.00
_cell.angle_beta   90.00
_cell.angle_gamma   90.00
#
_symmetry.space_group_name_H-M   'P 1'
#
loop_
_entity.id
_entity.type
_entity.pdbx_description
1 polymer ?
#
loop_
_entity_poly.entity_id
_entity_poly.type
_entity_poly.pdbx_seq_one_letter_code
_entity_poly.pdbx_strand_id
1 'polypeptide(L)'
;MEKSRSAVLKLVIAIAVVVVIAVIAVLVMIGKSEDTPAVAAEEKAALAGNIQLLIFERDLAAARARGMVFSDDGRTLLTCTDKNITEAVIPPCVSAIGTGAFANCGKLYKVDIPASVNVIGDGAFMNCRSLHAVRIPENVNTIGTGAFADCRNLRDVTIPAGVENIGAWAFANCWNLETLNIPKTLELAKVGNIPPGCTVKQK
;
A
#
# COMPACT_ATOMS: atom_id res chain seq x y z
N MET A 1 12.96 -14.27 14.85
CA MET A 1 13.07 -12.92 15.45
C MET A 1 11.77 -12.12 15.37
N GLU A 2 11.03 -12.18 14.26
CA GLU A 2 9.80 -11.40 14.05
C GLU A 2 8.63 -11.76 15.00
N LYS A 3 8.46 -13.04 15.34
CA LYS A 3 7.48 -13.50 16.34
C LYS A 3 7.75 -12.93 17.75
N SER A 4 9.02 -12.70 18.08
CA SER A 4 9.44 -12.09 19.35
C SER A 4 9.20 -10.58 19.34
N ARG A 5 9.52 -9.88 18.24
CA ARG A 5 9.21 -8.45 18.07
C ARG A 5 7.71 -8.16 18.13
N SER A 6 6.87 -8.97 17.50
CA SER A 6 5.40 -8.82 17.57
C SER A 6 4.85 -9.04 18.98
N ALA A 7 5.39 -10.00 19.74
CA ALA A 7 4.97 -10.24 21.12
C ALA A 7 5.40 -9.09 22.05
N VAL A 8 6.63 -8.59 21.89
CA VAL A 8 7.13 -7.43 22.65
C VAL A 8 6.34 -6.17 22.31
N LEU A 9 6.02 -5.94 21.03
CA LEU A 9 5.22 -4.79 20.61
C LEU A 9 3.80 -4.83 21.19
N LYS A 10 3.13 -5.99 21.15
CA LYS A 10 1.82 -6.19 21.79
C LYS A 10 1.88 -5.94 23.30
N LEU A 11 2.96 -6.38 23.96
CA LEU A 11 3.18 -6.17 25.39
C LEU A 11 3.40 -4.69 25.70
N VAL A 12 4.22 -3.99 24.91
CA VAL A 12 4.47 -2.54 25.06
C VAL A 12 3.18 -1.74 24.86
N ILE A 13 2.35 -2.08 23.88
CA ILE A 13 1.06 -1.42 23.66
C ILE A 13 0.10 -1.70 24.81
N ALA A 14 0.01 -2.95 25.28
CA ALA A 14 -0.82 -3.30 26.43
C ALA A 14 -0.40 -2.50 27.68
N ILE A 15 0.91 -2.38 27.93
CA ILE A 15 1.46 -1.55 29.00
C ILE A 15 1.10 -0.08 28.79
N ALA A 16 1.27 0.47 27.58
CA ALA A 16 0.95 1.87 27.28
C ALA A 16 -0.54 2.17 27.50
N VAL A 17 -1.44 1.28 27.09
CA VAL A 17 -2.89 1.42 27.32
C VAL A 17 -3.21 1.35 28.81
N VAL A 18 -2.62 0.41 29.56
CA VAL A 18 -2.80 0.31 31.02
C VAL A 18 -2.28 1.56 31.72
N VAL A 19 -1.14 2.11 31.29
CA VAL A 19 -0.56 3.35 31.84
C VAL A 19 -1.47 4.54 31.54
N VAL A 20 -2.01 4.67 30.32
CA VAL A 20 -2.95 5.75 29.98
C VAL A 20 -4.22 5.64 30.84
N ILE A 21 -4.81 4.45 30.97
CA ILE A 21 -5.98 4.23 31.83
C ILE A 21 -5.66 4.57 33.30
N ALA A 22 -4.48 4.19 33.79
CA ALA A 22 -4.04 4.49 35.15
C ALA A 22 -3.82 5.99 35.37
N VAL A 23 -3.24 6.70 34.40
CA VAL A 23 -3.07 8.16 34.44
C VAL A 23 -4.43 8.86 34.48
N ILE A 24 -5.38 8.44 33.64
CA ILE A 24 -6.77 8.95 33.64
C ILE A 24 -7.41 8.72 35.02
N ALA A 25 -7.31 7.50 35.55
CA ALA A 25 -7.87 7.18 36.87
C ALA A 25 -7.27 8.05 37.98
N VAL A 26 -5.96 8.31 37.93
CA VAL A 26 -5.28 9.20 38.89
C VAL A 26 -5.74 10.65 38.74
N LEU A 27 -5.89 11.17 37.52
CA LEU A 27 -6.37 12.55 37.28
C LEU A 27 -7.79 12.76 37.81
N VAL A 28 -8.68 11.79 37.61
CA VAL A 28 -10.05 11.78 38.16
C VAL A 28 -10.02 11.81 39.70
N MET A 29 -9.15 11.02 40.32
CA MET A 29 -9.04 10.95 41.79
C MET A 29 -8.50 12.24 42.43
N ILE A 30 -7.69 13.02 41.72
CA ILE A 30 -7.12 14.28 42.23
C ILE A 30 -8.13 15.46 42.10
N GLY A 31 -9.33 15.23 41.54
CA GLY A 31 -10.35 16.26 41.40
C GLY A 31 -9.98 17.36 40.39
N LYS A 32 -8.95 17.14 39.56
CA LYS A 32 -8.73 17.92 38.35
C LYS A 32 -9.74 17.42 37.33
N SER A 33 -10.95 17.96 37.40
CA SER A 33 -12.01 17.72 36.42
C SER A 33 -11.47 17.89 34.99
N GLU A 34 -12.07 17.16 34.05
CA GLU A 34 -11.79 17.09 32.62
C GLU A 34 -11.83 18.44 31.85
N ASP A 35 -11.77 19.58 32.54
CA ASP A 35 -12.14 20.90 32.01
C ASP A 35 -11.05 21.63 31.22
N THR A 36 -9.87 21.04 31.01
CA THR A 36 -8.98 21.53 29.95
C THR A 36 -9.14 20.65 28.69
N PRO A 37 -9.88 21.11 27.66
CA PRO A 37 -10.12 20.33 26.44
C PRO A 37 -8.84 19.87 25.71
N ALA A 38 -7.69 20.45 26.03
CA ALA A 38 -6.38 20.03 25.53
C ALA A 38 -5.94 18.65 26.06
N VAL A 39 -6.13 18.35 27.36
CA VAL A 39 -5.65 17.09 27.97
C VAL A 39 -6.50 15.91 27.49
N ALA A 40 -7.82 16.07 27.47
CA ALA A 40 -8.74 15.05 26.95
C ALA A 40 -8.54 14.78 25.43
N ALA A 41 -8.15 15.79 24.66
CA ALA A 41 -7.83 15.63 23.24
C ALA A 41 -6.52 14.84 23.01
N GLU A 42 -5.50 15.09 23.82
CA GLU A 42 -4.20 14.42 23.74
C GLU A 42 -4.30 12.94 24.12
N GLU A 43 -5.05 12.60 25.17
CA GLU A 43 -5.29 11.21 25.59
C GLU A 43 -6.13 10.42 24.58
N LYS A 44 -7.16 11.07 24.00
CA LYS A 44 -7.96 10.47 22.92
C LYS A 44 -7.13 10.23 21.66
N ALA A 45 -6.21 11.14 21.32
CA ALA A 45 -5.27 10.97 20.21
C ALA A 45 -4.28 9.83 20.48
N ALA A 46 -3.76 9.71 21.70
CA ALA A 46 -2.87 8.62 22.10
C ALA A 46 -3.57 7.24 22.04
N LEU A 47 -4.81 7.15 22.54
CA LEU A 47 -5.60 5.92 22.47
C LEU A 47 -5.95 5.56 21.01
N ALA A 48 -6.35 6.54 20.21
CA ALA A 48 -6.61 6.35 18.78
C ALA A 48 -5.36 5.86 18.04
N GLY A 49 -4.18 6.43 18.35
CA GLY A 49 -2.90 6.00 17.81
C GLY A 49 -2.57 4.55 18.17
N ASN A 50 -2.77 4.15 19.44
CA ASN A 50 -2.53 2.77 19.89
C ASN A 50 -3.47 1.75 19.22
N ILE A 51 -4.76 2.10 19.05
CA ILE A 51 -5.73 1.27 18.33
C ILE A 51 -5.36 1.15 16.85
N GLN A 52 -4.97 2.26 16.22
CA GLN A 52 -4.53 2.28 14.81
C GLN A 52 -3.29 1.42 14.59
N LEU A 53 -2.34 1.44 15.52
CA LEU A 53 -1.12 0.62 15.46
C LEU A 53 -1.44 -0.88 15.58
N LEU A 54 -2.38 -1.27 16.45
CA LEU A 54 -2.85 -2.65 16.57
C LEU A 54 -3.54 -3.13 15.29
N ILE A 55 -4.33 -2.27 14.63
CA ILE A 55 -4.98 -2.58 13.35
C ILE A 55 -3.93 -2.81 12.26
N PHE A 56 -2.92 -1.94 12.18
CA PHE A 56 -1.83 -2.08 11.21
C PHE A 56 -1.08 -3.41 11.38
N GLU A 57 -0.71 -3.76 12.62
CA GLU A 57 -0.03 -5.03 12.89
C GLU A 57 -0.90 -6.24 12.55
N ARG A 58 -2.21 -6.16 12.80
CA ARG A 58 -3.16 -7.22 12.41
C ARG A 58 -3.20 -7.39 10.90
N ASP A 59 -3.33 -6.30 10.15
CA ASP A 59 -3.46 -6.33 8.70
C ASP A 59 -2.14 -6.79 8.04
N LEU A 60 -0.99 -6.34 8.56
CA LEU A 60 0.33 -6.85 8.16
C LEU A 60 0.47 -8.35 8.44
N ALA A 61 0.00 -8.84 9.59
CA ALA A 61 0.04 -10.27 9.90
C ALA A 61 -0.82 -11.10 8.93
N ALA A 62 -2.00 -10.61 8.55
CA ALA A 62 -2.85 -11.25 7.55
C ALA A 62 -2.19 -11.28 6.16
N ALA A 63 -1.54 -10.18 5.76
CA ALA A 63 -0.79 -10.11 4.51
C ALA A 63 0.44 -11.04 4.51
N ARG A 64 1.18 -11.11 5.63
CA ARG A 64 2.30 -12.04 5.81
C ARG A 64 1.88 -13.51 5.66
N ALA A 65 0.69 -13.87 6.15
CA ALA A 65 0.14 -15.22 5.97
C ALA A 65 -0.14 -15.58 4.49
N ARG A 66 -0.23 -14.56 3.61
CA ARG A 66 -0.34 -14.71 2.15
C ARG A 66 0.99 -14.52 1.41
N GLY A 67 2.11 -14.68 2.12
CA GLY A 67 3.45 -14.62 1.54
C GLY A 67 3.99 -13.20 1.31
N MET A 68 3.30 -12.15 1.74
CA MET A 68 3.83 -10.77 1.64
C MET A 68 4.89 -10.50 2.71
N VAL A 69 6.04 -9.98 2.30
CA VAL A 69 7.18 -9.66 3.15
C VAL A 69 7.39 -8.16 3.12
N PHE A 70 7.47 -7.55 4.30
CA PHE A 70 7.57 -6.10 4.47
C PHE A 70 8.92 -5.71 5.06
N SER A 71 9.28 -4.43 4.94
CA SER A 71 10.38 -3.81 5.68
C SER A 71 10.15 -3.87 7.19
N ASP A 72 11.20 -3.65 7.97
CA ASP A 72 11.16 -3.67 9.44
C ASP A 72 10.12 -2.70 10.03
N ASP A 73 9.86 -1.58 9.36
CA ASP A 73 8.85 -0.59 9.74
C ASP A 73 7.44 -0.88 9.18
N GLY A 74 7.28 -1.95 8.41
CA GLY A 74 6.00 -2.35 7.79
C GLY A 74 5.50 -1.44 6.66
N ARG A 75 6.28 -0.41 6.27
CA ARG A 75 5.83 0.62 5.31
C ARG A 75 6.13 0.27 3.86
N THR A 76 7.05 -0.65 3.59
CA THR A 76 7.40 -1.07 2.23
C THR A 76 7.12 -2.54 2.05
N LEU A 77 6.34 -2.90 1.04
CA LEU A 77 6.22 -4.29 0.59
C LEU A 77 7.46 -4.65 -0.23
N LEU A 78 8.30 -5.54 0.28
CA LEU A 78 9.55 -5.92 -0.36
C LEU A 78 9.36 -7.03 -1.40
N THR A 79 8.58 -8.06 -1.06
CA THR A 79 8.33 -9.19 -1.95
C THR A 79 7.10 -9.99 -1.55
N CYS A 80 6.50 -10.69 -2.48
CA CYS A 80 5.50 -11.72 -2.27
C CYS A 80 6.09 -13.08 -2.66
N THR A 81 6.25 -13.95 -1.66
CA THR A 81 6.81 -15.30 -1.81
C THR A 81 5.77 -16.30 -2.30
N ASP A 82 4.48 -16.05 -2.08
CA ASP A 82 3.40 -16.87 -2.61
C ASP A 82 3.16 -16.57 -4.11
N LYS A 83 3.81 -17.34 -4.97
CA LYS A 83 3.65 -17.23 -6.44
C LYS A 83 2.33 -17.81 -6.95
N ASN A 84 1.52 -18.42 -6.08
CA ASN A 84 0.17 -18.87 -6.40
C ASN A 84 -0.92 -17.88 -5.99
N ILE A 85 -0.55 -16.74 -5.40
CA ILE A 85 -1.51 -15.71 -4.99
C ILE A 85 -2.40 -15.28 -6.17
N THR A 86 -3.71 -15.35 -5.98
CA THR A 86 -4.71 -14.92 -6.96
C THR A 86 -5.23 -13.52 -6.67
N GLU A 87 -5.29 -13.16 -5.40
CA GLU A 87 -5.74 -11.84 -4.94
C GLU A 87 -4.80 -11.33 -3.85
N ALA A 88 -4.35 -10.08 -4.00
CA ALA A 88 -3.48 -9.42 -3.05
C ALA A 88 -4.19 -8.22 -2.44
N VAL A 89 -4.31 -8.20 -1.11
CA VAL A 89 -4.77 -7.03 -0.34
C VAL A 89 -3.57 -6.45 0.38
N ILE A 90 -3.10 -5.29 -0.07
CA ILE A 90 -1.94 -4.63 0.54
C ILE A 90 -2.43 -3.78 1.74
N PRO A 91 -1.84 -3.95 2.94
CA PRO A 91 -2.30 -3.25 4.15
C PRO A 91 -2.20 -1.72 4.04
N PRO A 92 -3.14 -0.97 4.66
CA PRO A 92 -3.23 0.50 4.53
C PRO A 92 -2.10 1.29 5.19
N CYS A 93 -1.20 0.62 5.93
CA CYS A 93 0.02 1.25 6.47
C CYS A 93 1.19 1.27 5.48
N VAL A 94 1.07 0.55 4.36
CA VAL A 94 2.12 0.44 3.35
C VAL A 94 2.14 1.71 2.50
N SER A 95 3.29 2.39 2.46
CA SER A 95 3.51 3.58 1.63
C SER A 95 4.22 3.28 0.31
N ALA A 96 4.90 2.14 0.18
CA ALA A 96 5.62 1.80 -1.04
C ALA A 96 5.49 0.31 -1.40
N ILE A 97 5.36 0.04 -2.69
CA ILE A 97 5.51 -1.30 -3.27
C ILE A 97 6.92 -1.35 -3.87
N GLY A 98 7.79 -2.16 -3.29
CA GLY A 98 9.20 -2.24 -3.65
C GLY A 98 9.44 -2.88 -5.02
N THR A 99 10.70 -2.78 -5.46
CA THR A 99 11.18 -3.37 -6.71
C THR A 99 10.86 -4.86 -6.76
N GLY A 100 10.16 -5.28 -7.81
CA GLY A 100 9.81 -6.68 -8.05
C GLY A 100 8.88 -7.31 -7.00
N ALA A 101 8.16 -6.51 -6.20
CA ALA A 101 7.41 -7.03 -5.05
C ALA A 101 6.47 -8.20 -5.40
N PHE A 102 5.67 -8.08 -6.45
CA PHE A 102 4.81 -9.11 -7.02
C PHE A 102 5.34 -9.67 -8.34
N ALA A 103 6.62 -9.46 -8.67
CA ALA A 103 7.18 -9.99 -9.92
C ALA A 103 6.98 -11.50 -10.02
N ASN A 104 6.54 -11.95 -11.19
CA ASN A 104 6.23 -13.35 -11.52
C ASN A 104 5.09 -13.97 -10.70
N CYS A 105 4.25 -13.19 -10.02
CA CYS A 105 2.98 -13.67 -9.47
C CYS A 105 1.97 -13.87 -10.62
N GLY A 106 2.22 -14.85 -11.49
CA GLY A 106 1.51 -15.03 -12.75
C GLY A 106 0.02 -15.33 -12.61
N LYS A 107 -0.41 -15.85 -11.44
CA LYS A 107 -1.81 -16.12 -11.10
C LYS A 107 -2.54 -14.92 -10.47
N LEU A 108 -1.82 -13.85 -10.13
CA LEU A 108 -2.41 -12.67 -9.50
C LEU A 108 -3.40 -12.03 -10.47
N TYR A 109 -4.67 -12.11 -10.13
CA TYR A 109 -5.79 -11.62 -10.92
C TYR A 109 -6.25 -10.23 -10.47
N LYS A 110 -6.20 -9.97 -9.16
CA LYS A 110 -6.65 -8.72 -8.54
C LYS A 110 -5.66 -8.26 -7.47
N VAL A 111 -5.37 -6.96 -7.43
CA VAL A 111 -4.61 -6.32 -6.36
C VAL A 111 -5.36 -5.09 -5.85
N ASP A 112 -5.57 -5.04 -4.54
CA ASP A 112 -6.10 -3.87 -3.84
C ASP A 112 -4.91 -3.05 -3.29
N ILE A 113 -4.57 -1.96 -3.98
CA ILE A 113 -3.51 -1.03 -3.59
C ILE A 113 -4.12 0.07 -2.70
N PRO A 114 -3.64 0.28 -1.47
CA PRO A 114 -4.22 1.26 -0.55
C PRO A 114 -3.80 2.68 -0.90
N ALA A 115 -4.61 3.66 -0.50
CA ALA A 115 -4.38 5.08 -0.78
C ALA A 115 -3.11 5.64 -0.12
N SER A 116 -2.53 4.94 0.85
CA SER A 116 -1.26 5.30 1.47
C SER A 116 -0.06 5.13 0.54
N VAL A 117 -0.17 4.33 -0.53
CA VAL A 117 0.93 4.06 -1.45
C VAL A 117 1.22 5.30 -2.29
N ASN A 118 2.48 5.74 -2.27
CA ASN A 118 2.99 6.83 -3.10
C ASN A 118 3.99 6.35 -4.18
N VAL A 119 4.57 5.16 -4.01
CA VAL A 119 5.54 4.59 -4.95
C VAL A 119 5.16 3.15 -5.34
N ILE A 120 5.13 2.90 -6.65
CA ILE A 120 5.14 1.55 -7.24
C ILE A 120 6.50 1.36 -7.90
N GLY A 121 7.35 0.51 -7.33
CA GLY A 121 8.75 0.35 -7.74
C GLY A 121 8.95 -0.38 -9.06
N ASP A 122 10.21 -0.44 -9.49
CA ASP A 122 10.61 -1.08 -10.74
C ASP A 122 10.18 -2.54 -10.78
N GLY A 123 9.53 -2.96 -11.88
CA GLY A 123 9.06 -4.34 -12.05
C GLY A 123 8.09 -4.84 -10.98
N ALA A 124 7.46 -3.96 -10.17
CA ALA A 124 6.66 -4.34 -9.01
C ALA A 124 5.61 -5.42 -9.31
N PHE A 125 4.97 -5.39 -10.48
CA PHE A 125 3.98 -6.36 -10.96
C PHE A 125 4.41 -7.02 -12.27
N MET A 126 5.72 -7.04 -12.57
CA MET A 126 6.24 -7.61 -13.81
C MET A 126 5.80 -9.07 -13.95
N ASN A 127 5.31 -9.45 -15.13
CA ASN A 127 4.90 -10.81 -15.47
C ASN A 127 3.71 -11.34 -14.62
N CYS A 128 2.89 -10.45 -14.02
CA CYS A 128 1.58 -10.79 -13.46
C CYS A 128 0.56 -11.02 -14.58
N ARG A 129 0.70 -12.14 -15.29
CA ARG A 129 -0.03 -12.44 -16.54
C ARG A 129 -1.55 -12.50 -16.39
N SER A 130 -2.07 -12.91 -15.23
CA SER A 130 -3.51 -12.96 -14.96
C SER A 130 -4.10 -11.63 -14.49
N LEU A 131 -3.29 -10.60 -14.23
CA LEU A 131 -3.77 -9.35 -13.65
C LEU A 131 -4.68 -8.65 -14.67
N HIS A 132 -5.95 -8.49 -14.30
CA HIS A 132 -6.98 -8.03 -15.23
C HIS A 132 -7.21 -6.52 -15.17
N ALA A 133 -7.21 -5.97 -13.97
CA ALA A 133 -7.38 -4.55 -13.70
C ALA A 133 -6.51 -4.14 -12.52
N VAL A 134 -6.01 -2.91 -12.57
CA VAL A 134 -5.31 -2.26 -11.45
C VAL A 134 -5.87 -0.87 -11.23
N ARG A 135 -6.29 -0.59 -9.99
CA ARG A 135 -6.64 0.76 -9.57
C ARG A 135 -5.43 1.40 -8.92
N ILE A 136 -4.78 2.31 -9.62
CA ILE A 136 -3.66 3.08 -9.08
C ILE A 136 -4.25 4.20 -8.19
N PRO A 137 -3.88 4.28 -6.89
CA PRO A 137 -4.42 5.30 -6.00
C PRO A 137 -3.93 6.71 -6.31
N GLU A 138 -4.74 7.73 -5.98
CA GLU A 138 -4.47 9.15 -6.27
C GLU A 138 -3.14 9.68 -5.71
N ASN A 139 -2.64 9.10 -4.62
CA ASN A 139 -1.41 9.54 -3.96
C ASN A 139 -0.13 8.95 -4.59
N VAL A 140 -0.25 8.07 -5.59
CA VAL A 140 0.91 7.55 -6.32
C VAL A 140 1.55 8.67 -7.12
N ASN A 141 2.82 8.95 -6.86
CA ASN A 141 3.62 9.92 -7.61
C ASN A 141 4.62 9.25 -8.57
N THR A 142 4.95 7.98 -8.33
CA THR A 142 5.97 7.24 -9.10
C THR A 142 5.48 5.85 -9.47
N ILE A 143 5.56 5.54 -10.76
CA ILE A 143 5.42 4.20 -11.33
C ILE A 143 6.77 3.83 -11.95
N GLY A 144 7.43 2.79 -11.44
CA GLY A 144 8.78 2.43 -11.82
C GLY A 144 8.93 1.82 -13.22
N THR A 145 10.18 1.63 -13.62
CA THR A 145 10.55 0.99 -14.89
C THR A 145 9.99 -0.42 -14.95
N GLY A 146 9.25 -0.73 -16.01
CA GLY A 146 8.64 -2.05 -16.19
C GLY A 146 7.65 -2.46 -15.10
N ALA A 147 7.10 -1.52 -14.30
CA ALA A 147 6.27 -1.84 -13.14
C ALA A 147 5.11 -2.81 -13.44
N PHE A 148 4.50 -2.72 -14.61
CA PHE A 148 3.43 -3.62 -15.09
C PHE A 148 3.82 -4.34 -16.39
N ALA A 149 5.11 -4.46 -16.69
CA ALA A 149 5.58 -5.14 -17.90
C ALA A 149 5.10 -6.61 -17.93
N ASP A 150 4.68 -7.10 -19.09
CA ASP A 150 4.16 -8.45 -19.30
C ASP A 150 2.87 -8.79 -18.50
N CYS A 151 2.13 -7.78 -18.02
CA CYS A 151 0.75 -7.95 -17.54
C CYS A 151 -0.21 -8.13 -18.73
N ARG A 152 -0.14 -9.31 -19.38
CA ARG A 152 -0.80 -9.56 -20.68
C ARG A 152 -2.32 -9.48 -20.68
N ASN A 153 -2.98 -9.73 -19.54
CA ASN A 153 -4.44 -9.64 -19.41
C ASN A 153 -4.95 -8.30 -18.85
N LEU A 154 -4.06 -7.34 -18.61
CA LEU A 154 -4.43 -6.04 -18.09
C LEU A 154 -5.19 -5.26 -19.15
N ARG A 155 -6.46 -4.91 -18.89
CA ARG A 155 -7.35 -4.28 -19.87
C ARG A 155 -7.50 -2.77 -19.72
N ASP A 156 -7.64 -2.33 -18.49
CA ASP A 156 -7.93 -0.93 -18.16
C ASP A 156 -6.95 -0.44 -17.10
N VAL A 157 -6.33 0.70 -17.40
CA VAL A 157 -5.47 1.41 -16.46
C VAL A 157 -5.91 2.86 -16.40
N THR A 158 -6.03 3.38 -15.19
CA THR A 158 -6.19 4.80 -14.93
C THR A 158 -4.99 5.30 -14.15
N ILE A 159 -4.24 6.20 -14.76
CA ILE A 159 -3.13 6.92 -14.13
C ILE A 159 -3.73 8.15 -13.42
N PRO A 160 -3.55 8.30 -12.10
CA PRO A 160 -4.06 9.44 -11.36
C PRO A 160 -3.25 10.71 -11.65
N ALA A 161 -3.86 11.87 -11.36
CA ALA A 161 -3.29 13.19 -11.64
C ALA A 161 -1.96 13.48 -10.93
N GLY A 162 -1.75 12.85 -9.77
CA GLY A 162 -0.55 13.00 -8.95
C GLY A 162 0.68 12.25 -9.48
N VAL A 163 0.57 11.42 -10.52
CA VAL A 163 1.72 10.68 -11.06
C VAL A 163 2.63 11.64 -11.83
N GLU A 164 3.84 11.84 -11.30
CA GLU A 164 4.86 12.71 -11.89
C GLU A 164 5.83 11.92 -12.77
N ASN A 165 6.13 10.68 -12.36
CA ASN A 165 7.16 9.84 -12.98
C ASN A 165 6.59 8.48 -13.38
N ILE A 166 6.74 8.15 -14.66
CA ILE A 166 6.46 6.82 -15.21
C ILE A 166 7.75 6.32 -15.84
N GLY A 167 8.26 5.20 -15.32
CA GLY A 167 9.49 4.59 -15.77
C GLY A 167 9.35 4.01 -17.17
N ALA A 168 10.48 3.84 -17.84
CA ALA A 168 10.51 3.24 -19.17
C ALA A 168 9.84 1.86 -19.14
N TRP A 169 9.11 1.51 -20.20
CA TRP A 169 8.49 0.19 -20.36
C TRP A 169 7.46 -0.18 -19.26
N ALA A 170 6.96 0.78 -18.48
CA ALA A 170 6.04 0.53 -17.37
C ALA A 170 4.85 -0.38 -17.75
N PHE A 171 4.33 -0.24 -18.97
CA PHE A 171 3.22 -1.04 -19.52
C PHE A 171 3.61 -1.87 -20.76
N ALA A 172 4.90 -2.20 -20.89
CA ALA A 172 5.39 -2.98 -22.02
C ALA A 172 4.76 -4.38 -22.05
N ASN A 173 4.42 -4.87 -23.25
CA ASN A 173 3.79 -6.18 -23.45
C ASN A 173 2.45 -6.40 -22.73
N CYS A 174 1.75 -5.34 -22.33
CA CYS A 174 0.35 -5.39 -21.88
C CYS A 174 -0.61 -5.57 -23.06
N TRP A 175 -0.49 -6.66 -23.82
CA TRP A 175 -1.14 -6.80 -25.14
C TRP A 175 -2.67 -6.64 -25.17
N ASN A 176 -3.36 -6.91 -24.05
CA ASN A 176 -4.82 -6.72 -23.96
C ASN A 176 -5.24 -5.37 -23.37
N LEU A 177 -4.32 -4.40 -23.23
CA LEU A 177 -4.65 -3.07 -22.72
C LEU A 177 -5.49 -2.31 -23.75
N GLU A 178 -6.79 -2.21 -23.50
CA GLU A 178 -7.76 -1.58 -24.39
C GLU A 178 -7.83 -0.07 -24.15
N THR A 179 -7.84 0.36 -22.88
CA THR A 179 -7.93 1.79 -22.52
C THR A 179 -6.87 2.17 -21.50
N LEU A 180 -6.17 3.27 -21.78
CA LEU A 180 -5.27 3.93 -20.85
C LEU A 180 -5.75 5.36 -20.62
N ASN A 181 -6.27 5.64 -19.42
CA ASN A 181 -6.64 6.98 -19.01
C ASN A 181 -5.44 7.65 -18.34
N ILE A 182 -5.00 8.78 -18.88
CA ILE A 182 -3.91 9.59 -18.31
C ILE A 182 -4.42 10.98 -17.95
N PRO A 183 -3.87 11.64 -16.92
CA PRO A 183 -4.26 13.01 -16.60
C PRO A 183 -3.67 13.98 -17.64
N LYS A 184 -4.37 15.09 -17.88
CA LYS A 184 -3.86 16.15 -18.78
C LYS A 184 -2.50 16.73 -18.40
N THR A 185 -2.10 16.59 -17.13
CA THR A 185 -0.80 17.05 -16.62
C THR A 185 0.37 16.16 -17.08
N LEU A 186 0.10 14.93 -17.52
CA LEU A 186 1.12 14.00 -18.01
C LEU A 186 1.26 14.10 -19.53
N GLU A 187 2.49 14.39 -19.96
CA GLU A 187 2.87 14.30 -21.37
C GLU A 187 2.83 12.84 -21.83
N LEU A 188 2.16 12.56 -22.95
CA LEU A 188 2.02 11.21 -23.50
C LEU A 188 3.38 10.51 -23.71
N ALA A 189 4.42 11.27 -24.08
CA ALA A 189 5.78 10.76 -24.27
C ALA A 189 6.37 10.11 -23.01
N LYS A 190 5.91 10.48 -21.81
CA LYS A 190 6.38 9.93 -20.53
C LYS A 190 5.75 8.57 -20.20
N VAL A 191 4.61 8.24 -20.81
CA VAL A 191 3.87 7.01 -20.53
C VAL A 191 4.56 5.78 -21.17
N GLY A 192 5.53 6.00 -22.06
CA GLY A 192 6.37 4.96 -22.63
C GLY A 192 5.63 4.07 -23.65
N ASN A 193 5.98 2.79 -23.70
CA ASN A 193 5.47 1.85 -24.69
C ASN A 193 4.03 1.42 -24.41
N ILE A 194 3.12 2.01 -25.18
CA ILE A 194 1.69 1.68 -25.21
C ILE A 194 1.46 0.59 -26.28
N PRO A 195 0.73 -0.49 -25.95
CA PRO A 195 0.43 -1.55 -26.92
C PRO A 195 -0.33 -1.03 -28.15
N PRO A 196 -0.06 -1.56 -29.35
CA PRO A 196 -0.84 -1.23 -30.54
C PRO A 196 -2.31 -1.59 -30.32
N GLY A 197 -3.21 -0.66 -30.67
CA GLY A 197 -4.67 -0.83 -30.47
C GLY A 197 -5.19 -0.30 -29.13
N CYS A 198 -4.32 0.08 -28.19
CA CYS A 198 -4.74 0.74 -26.96
C CYS A 198 -5.25 2.17 -27.25
N THR A 199 -6.43 2.49 -26.74
CA THR A 199 -6.99 3.85 -26.80
C THR A 199 -6.51 4.66 -25.60
N VAL A 200 -5.74 5.70 -25.87
CA VAL A 200 -5.28 6.64 -24.83
C VAL A 200 -6.27 7.79 -24.69
N LYS A 201 -6.79 8.02 -23.49
CA LYS A 201 -7.70 9.11 -23.17
C LYS A 201 -7.06 10.05 -22.15
N GLN A 202 -7.03 11.34 -22.46
CA GLN A 202 -6.67 12.37 -21.49
C GLN A 202 -7.93 12.83 -20.76
N LYS A 203 -7.91 12.79 -19.42
CA LYS A 203 -8.97 13.35 -18.58
C LYS A 203 -8.47 14.57 -17.81
#